data_AF-A0A183E080-F1
#
_entry.id   AF-A0A183E080-F1
#
_cell.length_a   1.000
_cell.length_b   1.000
_cell.length_c   1.000
_cell.angle_alpha   90.00
_cell.angle_beta   90.00
_cell.angle_gamma   90.00
#
_symmetry.space_group_name_H-M   'P 1'
#
loop_
_entity.id
_entity.type
_entity.pdbx_description
1 polymer ?
#
loop_
_entity_poly.entity_id
_entity_poly.type
_entity_poly.pdbx_seq_one_letter_code
_entity_poly.pdbx_strand_id
1 'polypeptide(L)'
;MYFQLDSDFNGLLSLSEMTDFQKVSNFFIQRFDPSALSYYFRIMDVDGDNLLTAPDISFFYREIAEMLEDNFPENSSQKAPSLEVIVSEVLDMCHPKNPHGITLKELISSGKGGTVVGMLTDLDAFFEYENREEHIFDE
;
A
#
# COMPACT_ATOMS: atom_id res chain seq x y z
N MET A 1 6.44 23.60 0.65
CA MET A 1 6.78 22.18 0.94
C MET A 1 7.70 22.05 2.14
N TYR A 2 8.98 22.45 2.11
CA TYR A 2 9.85 22.33 3.31
C TYR A 2 9.39 23.16 4.53
N PHE A 3 8.90 24.39 4.32
CA PHE A 3 8.37 25.24 5.41
C PHE A 3 7.06 24.75 6.04
N GLN A 4 6.43 23.70 5.49
CA GLN A 4 5.20 23.12 6.05
C GLN A 4 5.50 21.91 6.95
N LEU A 5 6.76 21.45 6.99
CA LEU A 5 7.18 20.29 7.78
C LEU A 5 7.80 20.70 9.12
N ASP A 6 8.39 21.90 9.17
CA ASP A 6 8.86 22.55 10.39
C ASP A 6 7.66 23.18 11.11
N SER A 7 7.01 22.38 11.94
CA SER A 7 5.75 22.71 12.60
C SER A 7 5.95 23.71 13.74
N ASP A 8 7.13 23.69 14.36
CA ASP A 8 7.51 24.61 15.44
C ASP A 8 8.26 25.86 14.95
N PHE A 9 8.52 25.95 13.63
CA PHE A 9 9.18 27.07 12.95
C PHE A 9 10.57 27.38 13.51
N ASN A 10 11.25 26.37 14.05
CA ASN A 10 12.57 26.56 14.66
C ASN A 10 13.72 26.55 13.61
N GLY A 11 13.41 26.24 12.35
CA GLY A 11 14.35 26.16 11.23
C GLY A 11 15.10 24.83 11.11
N LEU A 12 14.75 23.82 11.91
CA LEU A 12 15.31 22.47 11.95
C LEU A 12 14.17 21.46 12.04
N LEU A 13 14.33 20.28 11.42
CA LEU A 13 13.37 19.20 11.58
C LEU A 13 13.70 18.38 12.82
N SER A 14 12.72 18.24 13.71
CA SER A 14 12.76 17.24 14.79
C SER A 14 12.74 15.82 14.22
N LEU A 15 13.05 14.83 15.07
CA LEU A 15 13.03 13.41 14.66
C LEU A 15 11.63 12.97 14.17
N SER A 16 10.57 13.45 14.82
CA SER A 16 9.18 13.18 14.41
C SER A 16 8.87 13.79 13.04
N GLU A 17 9.20 15.06 12.83
CA GLU A 17 8.93 15.74 11.55
C GLU A 17 9.77 15.16 10.40
N MET A 18 10.98 14.68 10.70
CA MET A 18 11.81 13.98 9.74
C MET A 18 11.24 12.60 9.38
N THR A 19 10.61 11.92 10.35
CA THR A 19 9.89 10.66 10.11
C THR A 19 8.65 10.90 9.25
N ASP A 20 7.89 11.95 9.53
CA ASP A 20 6.72 12.33 8.71
C ASP A 20 7.12 12.72 7.29
N PHE A 21 8.22 13.46 7.14
CA PHE A 21 8.78 13.76 5.82
C PHE A 21 9.21 12.49 5.08
N GLN A 22 9.86 11.53 5.77
CA GLN A 22 10.22 10.25 5.16
C GLN A 22 8.98 9.47 4.73
N LYS A 23 7.92 9.43 5.54
CA LYS A 23 6.64 8.81 5.18
C LYS A 23 6.04 9.46 3.94
N VAL A 24 5.94 10.79 3.91
CA VAL A 24 5.43 11.54 2.74
C VAL A 24 6.31 11.31 1.51
N SER A 25 7.63 11.38 1.65
CA SER A 25 8.57 11.14 0.56
C SER A 25 8.46 9.72 0.01
N ASN A 26 8.41 8.71 0.87
CA ASN A 26 8.25 7.32 0.47
C ASN A 26 6.92 7.10 -0.22
N PHE A 27 5.84 7.67 0.32
CA PHE A 27 4.53 7.68 -0.34
C PHE A 27 4.63 8.27 -1.75
N PHE A 28 5.27 9.43 -1.91
CA PHE A 28 5.39 10.05 -3.23
C PHE A 28 6.22 9.21 -4.21
N ILE A 29 7.35 8.67 -3.74
CA ILE A 29 8.23 7.83 -4.57
C ILE A 29 7.53 6.53 -4.95
N GLN A 30 6.89 5.85 -4.01
CA GLN A 30 6.20 4.58 -4.23
C GLN A 30 4.94 4.75 -5.10
N ARG A 31 4.20 5.86 -4.95
CA ARG A 31 2.92 6.07 -5.64
C ARG A 31 3.04 6.76 -6.99
N PHE A 32 4.06 7.58 -7.22
CA PHE A 32 4.13 8.40 -8.43
C PHE A 32 5.36 8.17 -9.31
N ASP A 33 6.40 7.46 -8.84
CA ASP A 33 7.56 7.13 -9.69
C ASP A 33 7.38 5.76 -10.39
N PRO A 34 7.28 5.72 -11.73
CA PRO A 34 7.14 4.46 -12.47
C PRO A 34 8.33 3.51 -12.28
N SER A 35 9.51 4.03 -11.99
CA SER A 35 10.72 3.23 -11.71
C SER A 35 10.60 2.51 -10.37
N ALA A 36 10.05 3.18 -9.36
CA ALA A 36 9.78 2.56 -8.06
C ALA A 36 8.74 1.44 -8.20
N LEU A 37 7.64 1.70 -8.92
CA LEU A 37 6.64 0.67 -9.22
C LEU A 37 7.23 -0.53 -9.97
N SER A 38 8.12 -0.29 -10.93
CA SER A 38 8.83 -1.38 -11.61
C SER A 38 9.73 -2.19 -10.68
N TYR A 39 10.32 -1.58 -9.65
CA TYR A 39 11.14 -2.28 -8.67
C TYR A 39 10.26 -3.17 -7.78
N TYR A 40 9.19 -2.61 -7.21
CA TYR A 40 8.26 -3.38 -6.37
C TYR A 40 7.56 -4.50 -7.15
N PHE A 41 7.16 -4.24 -8.40
CA PHE A 41 6.54 -5.28 -9.23
C PHE A 41 7.44 -6.51 -9.37
N ARG A 42 8.75 -6.33 -9.58
CA ARG A 42 9.70 -7.46 -9.69
C ARG A 42 9.89 -8.23 -8.40
N ILE A 43 9.63 -7.60 -7.25
CA ILE A 43 9.68 -8.27 -5.94
C ILE A 43 8.38 -9.02 -5.70
N MET A 44 7.26 -8.40 -6.10
CA MET A 44 5.92 -8.97 -5.90
C MET A 44 5.60 -10.11 -6.85
N ASP A 45 6.18 -10.11 -8.06
CA ASP A 45 6.12 -11.22 -9.02
C ASP A 45 7.03 -12.37 -8.55
N VAL A 46 6.49 -13.29 -7.74
CA VAL A 46 7.26 -14.31 -7.03
C VAL A 46 7.69 -15.44 -7.98
N ASP A 47 6.85 -15.79 -8.95
CA ASP A 47 7.13 -16.84 -9.92
C ASP A 47 7.88 -16.34 -11.18
N GLY A 48 7.95 -15.02 -11.38
CA GLY A 48 8.72 -14.35 -12.42
C GLY A 48 8.06 -14.40 -13.79
N ASP A 49 6.74 -14.60 -13.85
CA ASP A 49 6.00 -14.71 -15.11
C ASP A 49 5.60 -13.34 -15.71
N ASN A 50 5.93 -12.24 -15.03
CA ASN A 50 5.58 -10.85 -15.35
C ASN A 50 4.08 -10.52 -15.18
N LEU A 51 3.37 -11.30 -14.37
CA LEU A 51 2.00 -11.04 -13.94
C LEU A 51 1.96 -11.05 -12.41
N LEU A 52 1.27 -10.07 -11.84
CA LEU A 52 0.90 -10.13 -10.44
C LEU A 52 -0.40 -10.92 -10.33
N THR A 53 -0.31 -12.17 -9.89
CA THR A 53 -1.42 -13.11 -9.83
C THR A 53 -1.98 -13.26 -8.41
N ALA A 54 -3.09 -13.98 -8.27
CA ALA A 54 -3.69 -14.26 -6.96
C ALA A 54 -2.73 -14.97 -5.98
N PRO A 55 -1.94 -15.99 -6.39
CA PRO A 55 -0.87 -16.55 -5.56
C PRO A 55 0.15 -15.53 -5.06
N ASP A 56 0.61 -14.62 -5.92
CA ASP A 56 1.58 -13.59 -5.54
C ASP A 56 1.02 -12.64 -4.48
N ILE A 57 -0.20 -12.13 -4.72
CA ILE A 57 -0.90 -11.24 -3.78
C ILE A 57 -1.12 -11.95 -2.44
N SER A 58 -1.55 -13.21 -2.49
CA SER A 58 -1.79 -14.02 -1.29
C SER A 58 -0.53 -14.25 -0.47
N PHE A 59 0.62 -14.41 -1.14
CA PHE A 59 1.91 -14.61 -0.49
C PHE A 59 2.29 -13.40 0.38
N PHE A 60 2.21 -12.19 -0.19
CA PHE A 60 2.55 -10.96 0.54
C PHE A 60 1.50 -10.60 1.61
N TYR A 61 0.21 -10.73 1.29
CA TYR A 61 -0.85 -10.36 2.23
C TYR A 61 -0.85 -11.23 3.49
N ARG A 62 -0.39 -12.49 3.41
CA ARG A 62 -0.35 -13.37 4.57
C ARG A 62 0.48 -12.78 5.71
N GLU A 63 1.62 -12.16 5.42
CA GLU A 63 2.46 -11.53 6.43
C GLU A 63 1.78 -10.29 7.03
N ILE A 64 1.10 -9.49 6.21
CA ILE A 64 0.30 -8.34 6.65
C ILE A 64 -0.84 -8.79 7.58
N ALA A 65 -1.54 -9.86 7.23
CA ALA A 65 -2.63 -10.41 8.03
C ALA A 65 -2.14 -10.94 9.39
N GLU A 66 -1.03 -11.68 9.41
CA GLU A 66 -0.40 -12.15 10.66
C GLU A 66 0.02 -10.95 11.55
N MET A 67 0.62 -9.91 10.96
CA MET A 67 0.98 -8.69 11.69
C MET A 67 -0.25 -7.91 12.21
N LEU A 68 -1.36 -7.85 11.48
CA LEU A 68 -2.59 -7.21 11.94
C LEU A 68 -3.16 -7.93 13.17
N GLU A 69 -3.21 -9.27 13.13
CA GLU A 69 -3.72 -10.08 14.24
C GLU A 69 -2.85 -9.93 15.50
N ASP A 70 -1.52 -9.85 15.34
CA ASP A 70 -0.59 -9.68 16.46
C ASP A 70 -0.63 -8.27 17.09
N ASN A 71 -0.77 -7.22 16.27
CA ASN A 71 -0.78 -5.83 16.75
C ASN A 71 -2.14 -5.38 17.29
N PHE A 72 -3.23 -6.01 16.86
CA PHE A 72 -4.60 -5.62 17.22
C PHE A 72 -5.45 -6.82 17.71
N PRO A 73 -5.24 -7.30 18.96
CA PRO A 73 -5.94 -8.47 19.48
C PRO A 73 -7.42 -8.24 19.83
N GLU A 74 -8.29 -9.09 19.28
CA GLU A 74 -9.72 -9.45 19.54
C GLU A 74 -10.76 -8.38 19.94
N ASN A 75 -10.39 -7.15 20.29
CA ASN A 75 -11.28 -6.10 20.81
C ASN A 75 -11.40 -4.88 19.88
N SER A 76 -10.74 -4.88 18.73
CA SER A 76 -10.96 -3.93 17.64
C SER A 76 -12.01 -4.52 16.67
N SER A 77 -12.96 -3.71 16.22
CA SER A 77 -13.91 -4.12 15.16
C SER A 77 -13.24 -4.36 13.79
N GLN A 78 -11.92 -4.29 13.71
CA GLN A 78 -11.09 -4.44 12.52
C GLN A 78 -10.44 -5.82 12.53
N LYS A 79 -11.13 -6.80 11.95
CA LYS A 79 -10.55 -8.10 11.63
C LYS A 79 -9.87 -8.01 10.26
N ALA A 80 -8.70 -8.64 10.11
CA ALA A 80 -8.04 -8.75 8.82
C ALA A 80 -9.00 -9.33 7.75
N PRO A 81 -9.17 -8.68 6.59
CA PRO A 81 -9.96 -9.20 5.49
C PRO A 81 -9.49 -10.58 5.03
N SER A 82 -10.39 -11.36 4.42
CA SER A 82 -10.01 -12.65 3.84
C SER A 82 -9.12 -12.45 2.61
N LEU A 83 -8.24 -13.41 2.35
CA LEU A 83 -7.38 -13.44 1.16
C LEU A 83 -8.17 -13.22 -0.14
N GLU A 84 -9.32 -13.86 -0.28
CA GLU A 84 -10.17 -13.76 -1.47
C GLU A 84 -10.65 -12.31 -1.72
N VAL A 85 -10.98 -11.58 -0.65
CA VAL A 85 -11.41 -10.17 -0.74
C VAL A 85 -10.25 -9.30 -1.18
N ILE A 86 -9.07 -9.44 -0.55
CA ILE A 86 -7.89 -8.65 -0.91
C ILE A 86 -7.44 -8.93 -2.34
N VAL A 87 -7.43 -10.20 -2.76
CA VAL A 87 -7.11 -10.55 -4.15
C VAL A 87 -8.08 -9.89 -5.11
N SER A 88 -9.39 -10.02 -4.87
CA SER A 88 -10.41 -9.39 -5.73
C SER A 88 -10.22 -7.88 -5.79
N GLU A 89 -10.02 -7.24 -4.65
CA GLU A 89 -9.91 -5.78 -4.56
C GLU A 89 -8.65 -5.26 -5.28
N VAL A 90 -7.50 -5.91 -5.11
CA VAL A 90 -6.27 -5.54 -5.82
C VAL A 90 -6.42 -5.71 -7.34
N LEU A 91 -7.04 -6.81 -7.79
CA LEU A 91 -7.35 -7.02 -9.21
C LEU A 91 -8.30 -5.94 -9.73
N ASP A 92 -9.37 -5.62 -9.00
CA ASP A 92 -10.35 -4.61 -9.38
C ASP A 92 -9.73 -3.22 -9.46
N MET A 93 -8.78 -2.85 -8.59
CA MET A 93 -8.07 -1.56 -8.67
C MET A 93 -7.38 -1.35 -10.02
N CYS A 94 -6.82 -2.42 -10.60
CA CYS A 94 -5.98 -2.33 -11.79
C CYS A 94 -6.72 -2.63 -13.09
N HIS A 95 -7.97 -3.12 -13.01
CA HIS A 95 -8.81 -3.46 -14.16
C HIS A 95 -8.04 -4.25 -15.24
N PRO A 96 -7.40 -5.38 -14.88
CA PRO A 96 -6.54 -6.10 -15.80
C PRO A 96 -7.35 -6.66 -16.97
N LYS A 97 -6.74 -6.67 -18.16
CA LYS A 97 -7.34 -7.30 -19.35
C LYS A 97 -7.38 -8.81 -19.24
N ASN A 98 -6.44 -9.38 -18.50
CA ASN A 98 -6.41 -10.78 -18.15
C ASN A 98 -7.03 -10.96 -16.74
N PRO A 99 -8.12 -11.73 -16.58
CA PRO A 99 -8.72 -11.94 -15.26
C PRO A 99 -7.80 -12.66 -14.27
N HIS A 100 -6.68 -13.23 -14.73
CA HIS A 100 -5.77 -14.02 -13.90
C HIS A 100 -4.56 -13.26 -13.36
N GLY A 101 -4.33 -12.00 -13.77
CA GLY A 101 -3.21 -11.23 -13.23
C GLY A 101 -3.01 -9.86 -13.85
N ILE A 102 -2.24 -9.02 -13.17
CA ILE A 102 -1.97 -7.63 -13.52
C ILE A 102 -0.56 -7.52 -14.10
N THR A 103 -0.42 -6.93 -15.30
CA THR A 103 0.90 -6.59 -15.84
C THR A 103 1.47 -5.32 -15.19
N LEU A 104 2.79 -5.15 -15.19
CA LEU A 104 3.42 -3.88 -14.74
C LEU A 104 2.82 -2.65 -15.43
N LYS A 105 2.49 -2.77 -16.72
CA LYS A 105 1.87 -1.69 -17.48
C LYS A 105 0.49 -1.34 -16.93
N GLU A 106 -0.33 -2.34 -16.60
CA GLU A 106 -1.65 -2.15 -16.02
C GLU A 106 -1.54 -1.53 -14.62
N LEU A 107 -0.61 -2.02 -13.79
CA LEU A 107 -0.33 -1.47 -12.46
C LEU A 107 0.05 0.02 -12.51
N ILE A 108 0.91 0.43 -13.45
CA ILE A 108 1.28 1.84 -13.63
C ILE A 108 0.09 2.64 -14.18
N SER A 109 -0.62 2.11 -15.18
CA SER A 109 -1.70 2.85 -15.86
C SER A 109 -2.97 3.02 -15.03
N SER A 110 -3.17 2.17 -14.00
CA SER A 110 -4.32 2.28 -13.10
C SER A 110 -4.27 3.54 -12.23
N GLY A 111 -3.09 4.13 -12.03
CA GLY A 111 -2.87 5.21 -11.07
C GLY A 111 -3.06 4.77 -9.61
N LYS A 112 -3.24 3.47 -9.37
CA LYS A 112 -3.41 2.85 -8.05
C LYS A 112 -2.22 1.96 -7.65
N GLY A 113 -1.20 1.88 -8.50
CA GLY A 113 -0.05 1.00 -8.29
C GLY A 113 0.60 1.15 -6.92
N GLY A 114 0.80 2.37 -6.42
CA GLY A 114 1.41 2.53 -5.10
C GLY A 114 0.45 2.29 -3.92
N THR A 115 -0.87 2.34 -4.12
CA THR A 115 -1.83 1.83 -3.13
C THR A 115 -1.73 0.32 -3.05
N VAL A 116 -1.69 -0.38 -4.20
CA VAL A 116 -1.49 -1.83 -4.25
C VAL A 116 -0.17 -2.23 -3.60
N VAL A 117 0.94 -1.56 -3.93
CA VAL A 117 2.24 -1.82 -3.30
C VAL A 117 2.16 -1.58 -1.79
N GLY A 118 1.60 -0.45 -1.36
CA GLY A 118 1.47 -0.12 0.07
C GLY A 118 0.71 -1.19 0.84
N MET A 119 -0.48 -1.58 0.35
CA MET A 119 -1.31 -2.61 0.98
C MET A 119 -0.60 -3.95 1.14
N LEU A 120 0.30 -4.31 0.21
CA LEU A 120 0.97 -5.60 0.21
C LEU A 120 2.34 -5.58 0.92
N THR A 121 2.88 -4.41 1.25
CA THR A 121 4.25 -4.30 1.76
C THR A 121 4.38 -3.52 3.07
N ASP A 122 3.35 -2.80 3.50
CA ASP A 122 3.39 -1.92 4.66
C ASP A 122 2.07 -2.00 5.46
N LEU A 123 2.18 -2.35 6.75
CA LEU A 123 1.06 -2.50 7.66
C LEU A 123 0.32 -1.17 7.92
N ASP A 124 1.05 -0.07 8.08
CA ASP A 124 0.46 1.26 8.30
C ASP A 124 -0.32 1.69 7.04
N ALA A 125 0.26 1.46 5.86
CA ALA A 125 -0.39 1.79 4.59
C ALA A 125 -1.64 0.93 4.33
N PHE A 126 -1.61 -0.34 4.72
CA PHE A 126 -2.78 -1.21 4.68
C PHE A 126 -3.88 -0.69 5.62
N PHE A 127 -3.53 -0.35 6.86
CA PHE A 127 -4.48 0.16 7.85
C PHE A 127 -5.10 1.49 7.42
N GLU A 128 -4.32 2.41 6.85
CA GLU A 128 -4.82 3.66 6.28
C GLU A 128 -5.81 3.40 5.14
N TYR A 129 -5.53 2.38 4.30
CA TYR A 129 -6.41 2.01 3.20
C TYR A 129 -7.74 1.44 3.67
N GLU A 130 -7.76 0.55 4.67
CA GLU A 130 -9.00 0.00 5.24
C GLU A 130 -9.88 1.08 5.88
N ASN A 131 -9.27 2.05 6.56
CA ASN A 131 -10.00 3.14 7.23
C ASN A 131 -10.32 4.34 6.33
N ARG A 132 -10.09 4.23 5.01
CA ARG A 132 -10.33 5.32 4.05
C ARG A 132 -11.77 5.85 4.03
N GLU A 133 -12.75 5.02 4.43
CA GLU A 133 -14.16 5.36 4.42
C GLU A 133 -14.65 5.97 5.75
N GLU A 134 -13.95 5.74 6.86
CA GLU A 134 -14.30 6.33 8.16
C GLU A 134 -14.06 7.85 8.19
N HIS A 135 -13.15 8.35 7.34
CA HIS A 135 -12.79 9.75 7.24
C HIS A 135 -13.83 10.66 6.55
N ILE A 136 -14.98 10.09 6.13
CA ILE A 136 -16.03 10.79 5.37
C ILE A 136 -17.10 11.42 6.31
N PHE A 137 -17.09 11.12 7.62
CA PHE A 137 -18.12 11.58 8.56
C PHE A 137 -17.77 12.83 9.40
N ASP A 138 -16.60 13.44 9.20
CA ASP A 138 -16.19 14.69 9.88
C ASP A 138 -16.19 15.91 8.94
N GLU A 139 -17.32 16.18 8.27
CA GLU A 139 -17.64 17.50 7.66
C GLU A 139 -18.88 18.14 8.28
#